data_AF-A0A6L7SQ29-F1
#
_entry.id   AF-A0A6L7SQ29-F1
#
_cell.length_a   1.000
_cell.length_b   1.000
_cell.length_c   1.000
_cell.angle_alpha   90.00
_cell.angle_beta   90.00
_cell.angle_gamma   90.00
#
_symmetry.space_group_name_H-M   'P 1'
#
loop_
_entity.id
_entity.type
_entity.pdbx_description
1 polymer ?
#
loop_
_entity_poly.entity_id
_entity_poly.type
_entity_poly.pdbx_seq_one_letter_code
_entity_poly.pdbx_strand_id
1 'polypeptide(L)'
;MKAISAGLPLTLVSEPIHAHSAERGLVLLLPTELYIIGGATSVLASFLLLAVVPVDTFKWLVNRKIRLFPCREFAGTFPSLVSFAILCSLLYFGFNGSTDPLSNPLPLVFWTGFWVMFTIIQCLTGDLWRFLNPWQGPARLIRRLCRLPGLPVKLPQGLGYLPA
;
A
#
# COMPACT_ATOMS: atom_id res chain seq x y z
N MET A 1 41.12 7.17 42.64
CA MET A 1 40.26 6.10 42.09
C MET A 1 39.09 6.72 41.34
N LYS A 2 39.14 6.72 40.00
CA LYS A 2 38.05 6.29 39.10
C LYS A 2 38.52 6.47 37.65
N ALA A 3 38.40 5.39 36.91
CA ALA A 3 38.99 5.15 35.61
C ALA A 3 38.37 6.02 34.52
N ILE A 4 39.21 6.54 33.63
CA ILE A 4 38.80 7.02 32.31
C ILE A 4 38.63 5.75 31.47
N SER A 5 37.39 5.30 31.31
CA SER A 5 37.08 4.19 30.40
C SER A 5 37.20 4.68 28.97
N ALA A 6 38.13 4.08 28.23
CA ALA A 6 38.34 4.24 26.81
C ALA A 6 37.02 4.09 26.03
N GLY A 7 36.72 5.07 25.17
CA GLY A 7 35.63 4.98 24.21
C GLY A 7 35.93 3.86 23.22
N LEU A 8 35.08 2.83 23.25
CA LEU A 8 35.06 1.76 22.24
C LEU A 8 34.49 2.39 20.95
N PRO A 9 35.24 2.46 19.83
CA PRO A 9 34.63 2.83 18.57
C PRO A 9 33.70 1.68 18.18
N LEU A 10 32.39 1.92 18.21
CA LEU A 10 31.39 1.05 17.59
C LEU A 10 31.65 1.13 16.08
N THR A 11 32.54 0.30 15.56
CA THR A 11 32.65 0.07 14.13
C THR A 11 31.40 -0.69 13.72
N LEU A 12 30.39 0.06 13.28
CA LEU A 12 29.24 -0.46 12.55
C LEU A 12 29.78 -1.18 11.32
N VAL A 13 29.91 -2.50 11.43
CA VAL A 13 30.12 -3.37 10.28
C VAL A 13 28.86 -3.21 9.43
N SER A 14 28.97 -2.45 8.34
CA SER A 14 27.93 -2.43 7.32
C SER A 14 27.90 -3.81 6.70
N GLU A 15 26.91 -4.61 7.08
CA GLU A 15 26.56 -5.79 6.28
C GLU A 15 26.15 -5.30 4.88
N PRO A 16 26.56 -6.00 3.80
CA PRO A 16 26.12 -5.66 2.45
C PRO A 16 24.60 -5.81 2.38
N ILE A 17 23.91 -4.68 2.27
CA ILE A 17 22.46 -4.66 2.14
C ILE A 17 22.11 -5.19 0.75
N HIS A 18 21.47 -6.36 0.69
CA HIS A 18 20.95 -7.02 -0.52
C HIS A 18 19.78 -6.27 -1.22
N ALA A 19 19.65 -4.95 -1.02
CA ALA A 19 18.55 -4.14 -1.55
C ALA A 19 18.93 -3.30 -2.77
N HIS A 20 20.09 -3.54 -3.39
CA HIS A 20 20.50 -2.81 -4.60
C HIS A 20 19.79 -3.40 -5.84
N SER A 21 18.63 -2.83 -6.19
CA SER A 21 17.79 -3.28 -7.32
C SER A 21 17.70 -2.24 -8.46
N ALA A 22 18.69 -1.37 -8.65
CA ALA A 22 18.52 -0.20 -9.53
C ALA A 22 19.72 0.10 -10.44
N GLU A 23 20.17 -0.87 -11.25
CA GLU A 23 21.16 -0.61 -12.32
C GLU A 23 20.77 -1.24 -13.67
N ARG A 24 19.52 -1.08 -14.09
CA ARG A 24 19.22 -1.16 -15.52
C ARG A 24 18.71 0.19 -15.98
N GLY A 25 19.59 0.94 -16.65
CA GLY A 25 19.21 2.09 -17.44
C GLY A 25 18.22 1.63 -18.51
N LEU A 26 16.93 1.84 -18.24
CA LEU A 26 15.88 1.66 -19.24
C LEU A 26 15.98 2.84 -20.20
N VAL A 27 16.59 2.62 -21.36
CA VAL A 27 16.35 3.51 -22.51
C VAL A 27 14.90 3.28 -22.90
N LEU A 28 14.02 4.18 -22.47
CA LEU A 28 12.61 4.18 -22.84
C LEU A 28 12.54 4.15 -24.38
N LEU A 29 12.05 3.05 -24.95
CA LEU A 29 11.77 2.94 -26.38
C LEU A 29 10.66 3.91 -26.82
N LEU A 30 9.89 4.42 -25.85
CA LEU A 30 8.87 5.44 -26.03
C LEU A 30 9.54 6.82 -26.20
N PRO A 31 9.01 7.73 -27.07
CA PRO A 31 9.51 9.09 -27.18
C PRO A 31 9.58 9.78 -25.80
N THR A 32 10.79 9.90 -25.26
CA THR A 32 11.01 10.34 -23.87
C THR A 32 10.47 11.74 -23.63
N GLU A 33 10.54 12.59 -24.65
CA GLU A 33 9.97 13.95 -24.64
C GLU A 33 8.47 13.95 -24.34
N LEU A 34 7.69 13.08 -24.98
CA LEU A 34 6.24 13.01 -24.74
C LEU A 34 5.94 12.53 -23.31
N TYR A 35 6.73 11.59 -22.80
CA TYR A 35 6.60 11.09 -21.44
C TYR A 35 6.89 12.18 -20.40
N ILE A 36 7.99 12.94 -20.60
CA ILE A 36 8.38 14.04 -19.72
C ILE A 36 7.32 15.14 -19.74
N ILE A 37 6.86 15.56 -20.92
CA ILE A 37 5.83 16.60 -21.07
C ILE A 37 4.53 16.16 -20.40
N GLY A 38 4.09 14.91 -20.62
CA GLY A 38 2.88 14.37 -20.00
C GLY A 38 2.98 14.34 -18.48
N GLY A 39 4.09 13.82 -17.94
CA GLY A 39 4.34 13.77 -16.49
C GLY A 39 4.38 15.17 -15.88
N ALA A 40 5.16 16.08 -16.45
CA ALA A 40 5.27 17.46 -15.98
C ALA A 40 3.93 18.20 -16.02
N THR A 41 3.15 18.02 -17.10
CA THR A 41 1.83 18.65 -17.24
C THR A 41 0.83 18.10 -16.21
N SER A 42 0.83 16.78 -15.95
CA SER A 42 -0.03 16.17 -14.93
C SER A 42 0.30 16.68 -13.51
N VAL A 43 1.60 16.83 -13.20
CA VAL A 43 2.05 17.36 -11.91
C VAL A 43 1.65 18.83 -11.77
N LEU A 44 1.90 19.65 -12.80
CA LEU A 44 1.50 21.05 -12.82
C LEU A 44 -0.02 21.20 -12.66
N ALA A 45 -0.81 20.41 -13.40
CA ALA A 45 -2.26 20.41 -13.28
C ALA A 45 -2.74 20.05 -11.87
N SER A 46 -2.08 19.09 -11.20
CA SER A 46 -2.40 18.71 -9.83
C SER A 46 -2.15 19.85 -8.84
N PHE A 47 -1.01 20.54 -8.96
CA PHE A 47 -0.72 21.72 -8.12
C PHE A 47 -1.66 22.89 -8.41
N LEU A 48 -1.96 23.16 -9.67
CA LEU A 48 -2.91 24.22 -10.05
C LEU A 48 -4.31 23.93 -9.50
N LEU A 49 -4.77 22.67 -9.59
CA LEU A 49 -6.03 22.26 -9.00
C LEU A 49 -6.03 22.52 -7.50
N LEU A 50 -4.98 22.11 -6.78
CA LEU A 50 -4.86 22.37 -5.34
C LEU A 50 -4.74 23.87 -4.98
N ALA A 51 -4.11 24.67 -5.84
CA ALA A 51 -3.93 26.11 -5.61
C ALA A 51 -5.21 26.91 -5.85
N VAL A 52 -6.04 26.50 -6.82
CA VAL A 52 -7.24 27.23 -7.23
C VAL A 52 -8.49 26.72 -6.52
N VAL A 53 -8.60 25.42 -6.24
CA VAL A 53 -9.82 24.83 -5.68
C VAL A 53 -9.91 25.12 -4.17
N PRO A 54 -10.94 25.85 -3.71
CA PRO A 54 -11.16 26.10 -2.29
C PRO A 54 -11.44 24.80 -1.54
N VAL A 55 -10.98 24.74 -0.29
CA VAL A 55 -11.17 23.58 0.59
C VAL A 55 -12.65 23.21 0.74
N ASP A 56 -13.55 24.19 0.73
CA ASP A 56 -14.99 23.96 0.90
C ASP A 56 -15.63 23.29 -0.32
N THR A 57 -15.16 23.60 -1.52
CA THR A 57 -15.59 22.91 -2.76
C THR A 57 -15.13 21.45 -2.73
N PHE A 58 -13.91 21.18 -2.27
CA PHE A 58 -13.41 19.82 -2.11
C PHE A 58 -14.23 19.04 -1.08
N LYS A 59 -14.51 19.64 0.09
CA LYS A 59 -15.37 19.04 1.13
C LYS A 59 -16.76 18.71 0.60
N TRP A 60 -17.37 19.63 -0.16
CA TRP A 60 -18.68 19.40 -0.77
C TRP A 60 -18.66 18.23 -1.75
N LEU A 61 -17.63 18.15 -2.61
CA LEU A 61 -17.49 17.09 -3.60
C LEU A 61 -17.29 15.72 -2.93
N VAL A 62 -16.42 15.63 -1.92
CA VAL A 62 -16.16 14.41 -1.16
C VAL A 62 -17.39 13.95 -0.37
N ASN A 63 -18.15 14.89 0.20
CA ASN A 63 -19.39 14.56 0.92
C ASN A 63 -20.54 14.16 0.00
N ARG A 64 -20.42 14.38 -1.31
CA ARG A 64 -21.41 13.98 -2.30
C ARG A 64 -21.32 12.47 -2.52
N LYS A 65 -21.96 11.72 -1.62
CA LYS A 65 -22.07 10.26 -1.71
C LYS A 65 -23.05 9.89 -2.83
N ILE A 66 -22.54 9.76 -4.05
CA ILE A 66 -23.30 9.22 -5.17
C ILE A 66 -23.37 7.70 -4.96
N ARG A 67 -24.53 7.21 -4.49
CA ARG A 67 -24.78 5.77 -4.40
C ARG A 67 -25.14 5.26 -5.80
N LEU A 68 -24.14 4.83 -6.55
CA LEU A 68 -24.32 4.28 -7.89
C LEU A 68 -25.09 2.94 -7.87
N PHE A 69 -24.89 2.14 -6.82
CA PHE A 69 -25.56 0.85 -6.66
C PHE A 69 -26.00 0.62 -5.21
N PRO A 70 -27.15 -0.03 -4.96
CA PRO A 70 -27.51 -0.53 -3.64
C PRO A 70 -26.60 -1.72 -3.30
N CYS A 71 -25.41 -1.42 -2.78
CA CYS A 71 -24.52 -2.45 -2.28
C CYS A 71 -25.02 -2.88 -0.89
N ARG A 72 -25.65 -4.05 -0.81
CA ARG A 72 -25.95 -4.70 0.48
C ARG A 72 -24.62 -4.87 1.20
N GLU A 73 -24.58 -4.63 2.52
CA GLU A 73 -23.40 -4.84 3.37
C GLU A 73 -23.06 -6.33 3.45
N PHE A 74 -22.64 -6.92 2.34
CA PHE A 74 -22.20 -8.29 2.27
C PHE A 74 -20.72 -8.32 2.58
N ALA A 75 -20.38 -8.12 3.85
CA ALA A 75 -19.01 -8.32 4.31
C ALA A 75 -18.69 -9.83 4.26
N GLY A 76 -18.47 -10.39 3.07
CA GLY A 76 -18.12 -11.79 2.90
C GLY A 76 -16.79 -12.05 3.59
N THR A 77 -16.79 -12.87 4.64
CA THR A 77 -15.55 -13.32 5.29
C THR A 77 -14.72 -14.18 4.32
N PHE A 78 -15.39 -14.88 3.40
CA PHE A 78 -14.77 -15.81 2.47
C PHE A 78 -13.85 -15.12 1.44
N PRO A 79 -14.28 -14.11 0.65
CA PRO A 79 -13.39 -13.39 -0.26
C PRO A 79 -12.15 -12.79 0.42
N SER A 80 -12.32 -12.29 1.64
CA SER A 80 -11.22 -11.74 2.44
C SER A 80 -10.22 -12.82 2.90
N LEU A 81 -10.71 -14.01 3.31
CA LEU A 81 -9.84 -15.15 3.64
C LEU A 81 -9.10 -15.68 2.42
N VAL A 82 -9.75 -15.73 1.25
CA VAL A 82 -9.09 -16.11 0.00
C VAL A 82 -7.98 -15.09 -0.34
N SER A 83 -8.27 -13.80 -0.20
CA SER A 83 -7.28 -12.74 -0.42
C SER A 83 -6.11 -12.83 0.56
N PHE A 84 -6.37 -13.21 1.81
CA PHE A 84 -5.32 -13.49 2.80
C PHE A 84 -4.45 -14.69 2.41
N ALA A 85 -5.07 -15.79 1.98
CA ALA A 85 -4.35 -16.97 1.53
C ALA A 85 -3.46 -16.64 0.32
N ILE A 86 -3.98 -15.89 -0.65
CA ILE A 86 -3.22 -15.36 -1.79
C ILE A 86 -2.04 -14.52 -1.31
N LEU A 87 -2.25 -13.59 -0.37
CA LEU A 87 -1.17 -12.78 0.20
C LEU A 87 -0.08 -13.65 0.84
N CYS A 88 -0.46 -14.64 1.65
CA CYS A 88 0.49 -15.59 2.25
C CYS A 88 1.27 -16.37 1.18
N SER A 89 0.61 -16.83 0.12
CA SER A 89 1.26 -17.50 -1.01
C SER A 89 2.24 -16.56 -1.72
N LEU A 90 1.86 -15.30 -1.98
CA LEU A 90 2.77 -14.31 -2.57
C LEU A 90 3.98 -14.07 -1.68
N LEU A 91 3.80 -13.92 -0.36
CA LEU A 91 4.93 -13.76 0.57
C LEU A 91 5.85 -14.98 0.51
N TYR A 92 5.28 -16.19 0.53
CA TYR A 92 6.06 -17.42 0.43
C TYR A 92 6.88 -17.50 -0.86
N PHE A 93 6.23 -17.35 -2.03
CA PHE A 93 6.94 -17.37 -3.31
C PHE A 93 7.82 -16.13 -3.53
N GLY A 94 7.50 -15.03 -2.87
CA GLY A 94 8.27 -13.79 -2.92
C GLY A 94 9.63 -13.92 -2.28
N PHE A 95 9.67 -14.48 -1.07
CA PHE A 95 10.92 -14.66 -0.33
C PHE A 95 11.71 -15.90 -0.77
N ASN A 96 11.05 -16.94 -1.28
CA ASN A 96 11.71 -18.17 -1.75
C ASN A 96 11.97 -18.20 -3.26
N GLY A 97 11.48 -17.18 -3.99
CA GLY A 97 11.57 -17.11 -5.46
C GLY A 97 12.80 -16.36 -5.97
N SER A 98 12.81 -16.12 -7.28
CA SER A 98 13.85 -15.32 -7.94
C SER A 98 13.92 -13.90 -7.37
N THR A 99 15.11 -13.29 -7.33
CA THR A 99 15.26 -11.87 -7.03
C THR A 99 14.91 -10.97 -8.22
N ASP A 100 14.74 -11.54 -9.42
CA ASP A 100 14.30 -10.82 -10.61
C ASP A 100 12.83 -10.37 -10.47
N PRO A 101 12.53 -9.05 -10.49
CA PRO A 101 11.17 -8.53 -10.30
C PRO A 101 10.15 -9.00 -11.34
N LEU A 102 10.59 -9.34 -12.56
CA LEU A 102 9.69 -9.83 -13.62
C LEU A 102 9.34 -11.30 -13.46
N SER A 103 10.24 -12.08 -12.85
CA SER A 103 10.05 -13.51 -12.61
C SER A 103 9.45 -13.79 -11.22
N ASN A 104 9.62 -12.88 -10.26
CA ASN A 104 9.10 -13.05 -8.91
C ASN A 104 7.61 -12.66 -8.84
N PRO A 105 6.72 -13.58 -8.42
CA PRO A 105 5.29 -13.31 -8.38
C PRO A 105 4.91 -12.23 -7.36
N LEU A 106 5.67 -12.03 -6.28
CA LEU A 106 5.37 -11.01 -5.28
C LEU A 106 5.42 -9.60 -5.87
N PRO A 107 6.56 -9.10 -6.38
CA PRO A 107 6.62 -7.78 -6.98
C PRO A 107 5.75 -7.71 -8.24
N LEU A 108 5.71 -8.75 -9.07
CA LEU A 108 4.91 -8.72 -10.30
C LEU A 108 3.41 -8.51 -10.02
N VAL A 109 2.83 -9.30 -9.13
CA VAL A 109 1.40 -9.21 -8.79
C VAL A 109 1.13 -7.96 -7.96
N PHE A 110 2.01 -7.59 -7.03
CA PHE A 110 1.80 -6.40 -6.21
C PHE A 110 1.89 -5.10 -7.03
N TRP A 111 2.89 -4.95 -7.90
CA TRP A 111 3.04 -3.75 -8.71
C TRP A 111 2.08 -3.71 -9.89
N THR A 112 1.96 -4.80 -10.65
CA THR A 112 1.13 -4.79 -11.86
C THR A 112 -0.32 -5.12 -11.55
N GLY A 113 -0.55 -6.23 -10.84
CA GLY A 113 -1.90 -6.68 -10.50
C GLY A 113 -2.61 -5.74 -9.52
N PHE A 114 -1.96 -5.45 -8.40
CA PHE A 114 -2.59 -4.69 -7.32
C PHE A 114 -2.51 -3.17 -7.54
N TRP A 115 -1.34 -2.63 -7.86
CA TRP A 115 -1.23 -1.18 -8.03
C TRP A 115 -1.78 -0.67 -9.37
N VAL A 116 -1.56 -1.35 -10.49
CA VAL A 116 -2.05 -0.88 -11.79
C VAL A 116 -3.47 -1.39 -12.06
N MET A 117 -3.64 -2.70 -12.16
CA MET A 117 -4.93 -3.27 -12.60
C MET A 117 -6.04 -3.06 -11.58
N PHE A 118 -5.79 -3.37 -10.30
CA PHE A 118 -6.82 -3.27 -9.27
C PHE A 118 -7.23 -1.83 -8.97
N THR A 119 -6.32 -0.83 -9.04
CA THR A 119 -6.72 0.58 -8.86
C THR A 119 -7.62 1.07 -9.99
N ILE A 120 -7.33 0.71 -11.25
CA ILE A 120 -8.20 1.01 -12.38
C ILE A 120 -9.57 0.36 -12.18
N ILE A 121 -9.62 -0.92 -11.81
CA ILE A 121 -10.87 -1.63 -11.53
C ILE A 121 -11.63 -0.97 -10.38
N GLN A 122 -10.95 -0.56 -9.30
CA GLN A 122 -11.55 0.14 -8.17
C GLN A 122 -12.12 1.50 -8.60
N CYS A 123 -11.44 2.24 -9.48
CA CYS A 123 -11.97 3.49 -10.04
C CYS A 123 -13.24 3.27 -10.88
N LEU A 124 -13.31 2.16 -11.62
CA LEU A 124 -14.46 1.84 -12.49
C LEU A 124 -15.65 1.23 -11.71
N THR A 125 -15.38 0.40 -10.70
CA THR A 125 -16.39 -0.42 -10.00
C THR A 125 -16.77 0.12 -8.62
N GLY A 126 -15.96 1.01 -8.04
CA GLY A 126 -16.15 1.54 -6.70
C GLY A 126 -15.41 0.73 -5.63
N ASP A 127 -16.02 0.58 -4.45
CA ASP A 127 -15.35 0.04 -3.25
C ASP A 127 -15.23 -1.49 -3.25
N LEU A 128 -14.33 -2.02 -4.10
CA LEU A 128 -14.00 -3.44 -4.18
C LEU A 128 -13.14 -3.92 -3.00
N TRP A 129 -12.30 -3.01 -2.47
CA TRP A 129 -11.43 -3.26 -1.32
C TRP A 129 -12.18 -3.77 -0.09
N ARG A 130 -13.43 -3.34 0.12
CA ARG A 130 -14.30 -3.87 1.19
C ARG A 130 -14.36 -5.39 1.25
N PHE A 131 -14.32 -6.07 0.11
CA PHE A 131 -14.42 -7.53 0.02
C PHE A 131 -13.05 -8.22 -0.02
N LEU A 132 -12.11 -7.64 -0.77
CA LEU A 132 -10.79 -8.23 -1.06
C LEU A 132 -9.71 -7.89 -0.04
N ASN A 133 -9.99 -7.01 0.92
CA ASN A 133 -9.05 -6.69 1.99
C ASN A 133 -8.63 -7.99 2.72
N PRO A 134 -7.33 -8.35 2.74
CA PRO A 134 -6.86 -9.63 3.28
C PRO A 134 -6.91 -9.70 4.81
N TRP A 135 -7.14 -8.60 5.52
CA TRP A 135 -7.05 -8.55 6.98
C TRP A 135 -8.40 -8.78 7.67
N GLN A 136 -9.51 -8.43 7.02
CA GLN A 136 -10.82 -8.47 7.67
C GLN A 136 -11.27 -9.90 8.03
N GLY A 137 -11.00 -10.87 7.16
CA GLY A 137 -11.36 -12.28 7.30
C GLY A 137 -10.61 -12.93 8.47
N PRO A 138 -9.27 -12.90 8.46
CA PRO A 138 -8.45 -13.37 9.58
C PRO A 138 -8.78 -12.67 10.89
N ALA A 139 -8.95 -11.34 10.89
CA ALA A 139 -9.33 -10.61 12.10
C ALA A 139 -10.68 -11.08 12.65
N ARG A 140 -11.67 -11.32 11.80
CA ARG A 140 -12.97 -11.89 12.21
C ARG A 140 -12.84 -13.32 12.72
N LEU A 141 -12.00 -14.14 12.09
CA LEU A 141 -11.75 -15.53 12.51
C LEU A 141 -11.09 -15.57 13.88
N ILE A 142 -10.01 -14.82 14.09
CA ILE A 142 -9.29 -14.70 15.37
C ILE A 142 -10.25 -14.23 16.46
N ARG A 143 -11.07 -13.21 16.19
CA ARG A 143 -12.06 -12.73 17.17
C ARG A 143 -13.08 -13.78 17.56
N ARG A 144 -13.57 -14.57 16.59
CA ARG A 144 -14.50 -15.69 16.86
C ARG A 144 -13.85 -16.79 17.69
N LEU A 145 -12.62 -17.16 17.37
CA LEU A 145 -11.86 -18.20 18.08
C LEU A 145 -11.48 -17.76 19.50
N CYS A 146 -11.03 -16.51 19.67
CA CYS A 146 -10.60 -15.95 20.94
C CYS A 146 -11.73 -15.27 21.75
N ARG A 147 -12.99 -15.32 21.28
CA ARG A 147 -14.16 -14.67 21.89
C ARG A 147 -13.94 -13.19 22.26
N LEU A 148 -13.22 -12.46 21.41
CA LEU A 148 -12.89 -11.06 21.66
C LEU A 148 -14.12 -10.16 21.42
N PRO A 149 -14.39 -9.16 22.27
CA PRO A 149 -15.52 -8.25 22.10
C PRO A 149 -15.40 -7.43 20.81
N GLY A 150 -16.54 -7.25 20.13
CA GLY A 150 -16.64 -6.50 18.88
C GLY A 150 -16.66 -4.99 19.13
N LEU A 151 -15.49 -4.38 19.34
CA LEU A 151 -15.33 -2.92 19.35
C LEU A 151 -14.15 -2.53 18.44
N PRO A 152 -14.17 -1.32 17.86
CA PRO A 152 -12.97 -0.78 17.27
C PRO A 152 -11.95 -0.61 18.40
N VAL A 153 -10.80 -1.28 18.30
CA VAL A 153 -9.68 -1.04 19.19
C VAL A 153 -9.34 0.45 19.03
N LYS A 154 -9.77 1.28 19.98
CA LYS A 154 -9.39 2.68 19.99
C LYS A 154 -7.89 2.70 20.25
N LEU A 155 -7.11 3.10 19.24
CA LEU A 155 -5.69 3.32 19.46
C LEU A 155 -5.52 4.38 20.57
N PRO A 156 -4.57 4.19 21.50
CA PRO A 156 -4.29 5.19 22.52
C PRO A 156 -3.91 6.51 21.84
N GLN A 157 -4.44 7.63 22.31
CA GLN A 157 -4.22 8.94 21.70
C GLN A 157 -2.73 9.34 21.62
N GLY A 158 -1.89 8.78 22.50
CA GLY A 158 -0.44 8.99 22.48
C GLY A 158 0.31 8.32 21.32
N LEU A 159 -0.26 7.28 20.69
CA LEU A 159 0.33 6.64 19.50
C LEU A 159 -0.01 7.37 18.19
N GLY A 160 -0.92 8.34 18.22
CA GLY A 160 -1.33 9.10 17.03
C GLY A 160 -0.36 10.20 16.61
N TYR A 161 0.69 10.46 17.41
CA TYR A 161 1.68 11.53 17.18
C TYR A 161 3.08 11.03 16.82
N LEU A 162 3.27 9.72 16.67
CA LEU A 162 4.53 9.20 16.18
C LEU A 162 4.66 9.51 14.68
N PRO A 163 5.85 9.92 14.20
CA PRO A 163 6.11 9.93 12.77
C PRO A 163 5.92 8.50 12.27
N ALA A 164 5.07 8.35 11.26
CA ALA A 164 4.84 7.09 10.57
C ALA A 164 6.12 6.57 9.92
#